data_AF-A0A2D2B0P8-F1
#
_entry.id   AF-A0A2D2B0P8-F1
#
_cell.length_a   1.000
_cell.length_b   1.000
_cell.length_c   1.000
_cell.angle_alpha   90.00
_cell.angle_beta   90.00
_cell.angle_gamma   90.00
#
_symmetry.space_group_name_H-M   'P 1'
#
loop_
_entity.id
_entity.type
_entity.pdbx_description
1 polymer ?
#
loop_
_entity_poly.entity_id
_entity_poly.type
_entity_poly.pdbx_seq_one_letter_code
_entity_poly.pdbx_strand_id
1 'polypeptide(L)'
;MMRVRTLLGLGAGVAAAAVLAGCGDRGKSEPKAPAETTAPTTPTAVAEVVWPPSLAPFGDGYPNSGNPCKRVGETAATSNFLDDSADLVGCPGSATGVAAKGLVEGRGGHVVAEVDGFTLVSVPRGGPAAAGTPPPATPSQAAPVAAAAATPASGGRIRFRPGATSGAVSGTVVGDDSVTYVVGAQTGQTLNVIKTGSSNAYFNVFAPGDKPGRDEALFIGSTSGDDFEARLDESGDYTIQVYQMRASARRGVKAPFTLTVEID
;
A
#
# COMPACT_ATOMS: atom_id res chain seq x y z
N MET A 1 -47.40 -43.68 -25.24
CA MET A 1 -47.53 -43.57 -26.71
C MET A 1 -46.19 -43.02 -27.21
N MET A 2 -45.28 -43.86 -27.74
CA MET A 2 -45.10 -44.20 -29.17
C MET A 2 -43.72 -43.62 -29.60
N ARG A 3 -42.59 -44.30 -29.34
CA ARG A 3 -41.88 -45.28 -30.19
C ARG A 3 -41.57 -44.83 -31.63
N VAL A 4 -40.26 -44.67 -31.89
CA VAL A 4 -39.47 -45.33 -32.97
C VAL A 4 -39.45 -44.71 -34.39
N ARG A 5 -38.21 -44.55 -34.90
CA ARG A 5 -37.65 -45.00 -36.22
C ARG A 5 -36.28 -44.31 -36.38
N THR A 6 -35.10 -44.92 -36.31
CA THR A 6 -34.48 -46.13 -36.92
C THR A 6 -34.35 -46.09 -38.45
N LEU A 7 -33.12 -46.43 -38.88
CA LEU A 7 -32.67 -47.03 -40.16
C LEU A 7 -32.12 -46.05 -41.22
N LEU A 8 -31.13 -46.38 -42.06
CA LEU A 8 -30.07 -47.40 -42.12
C LEU A 8 -29.37 -47.21 -43.49
N GLY A 9 -28.04 -47.34 -43.55
CA GLY A 9 -27.28 -47.90 -44.68
C GLY A 9 -27.13 -47.05 -45.97
N LEU A 10 -26.28 -47.40 -46.93
CA LEU A 10 -25.15 -48.35 -47.07
C LEU A 10 -24.58 -48.12 -48.50
N GLY A 11 -23.30 -48.42 -48.74
CA GLY A 11 -22.75 -48.72 -50.08
C GLY A 11 -21.90 -47.60 -50.70
N ALA A 12 -20.57 -47.69 -50.89
CA ALA A 12 -19.71 -48.68 -51.57
C ALA A 12 -19.41 -48.31 -53.05
N GLY A 13 -18.12 -48.08 -53.36
CA GLY A 13 -17.48 -48.78 -54.48
C GLY A 13 -16.80 -47.99 -55.61
N VAL A 14 -15.50 -48.31 -55.79
CA VAL A 14 -14.80 -48.63 -57.06
C VAL A 14 -14.02 -47.52 -57.82
N ALA A 15 -12.70 -47.52 -57.57
CA ALA A 15 -11.55 -47.83 -58.44
C ALA A 15 -11.22 -47.11 -59.78
N ALA A 16 -9.90 -46.90 -59.94
CA ALA A 16 -9.03 -47.20 -61.09
C ALA A 16 -8.37 -46.03 -61.88
N ALA A 17 -7.09 -45.76 -61.51
CA ALA A 17 -5.84 -45.71 -62.29
C ALA A 17 -5.78 -45.16 -63.74
N ALA A 18 -4.76 -44.31 -64.02
CA ALA A 18 -3.73 -44.48 -65.09
C ALA A 18 -2.88 -43.19 -65.30
N VAL A 19 -1.62 -43.12 -64.86
CA VAL A 19 -0.30 -43.29 -65.54
C VAL A 19 0.29 -42.05 -66.29
N LEU A 20 1.55 -41.71 -65.94
CA LEU A 20 2.75 -41.46 -66.79
C LEU A 20 3.58 -40.18 -66.48
N ALA A 21 4.73 -40.43 -65.82
CA ALA A 21 6.10 -40.10 -66.22
C ALA A 21 6.59 -38.63 -66.35
N GLY A 22 7.71 -38.31 -65.66
CA GLY A 22 8.60 -37.20 -66.06
C GLY A 22 9.58 -36.66 -65.00
N CYS A 23 10.72 -37.34 -64.87
CA CYS A 23 12.06 -37.00 -64.37
C CYS A 23 12.40 -35.57 -63.85
N GLY A 24 13.11 -35.48 -62.72
CA GLY A 24 14.06 -34.37 -62.47
C GLY A 24 14.29 -33.91 -61.02
N ASP A 25 15.02 -34.73 -60.25
CA ASP A 25 15.96 -34.37 -59.17
C ASP A 25 15.58 -33.28 -58.13
N ARG A 26 15.15 -33.71 -56.93
CA ARG A 26 15.62 -33.18 -55.63
C ARG A 26 15.47 -34.26 -54.55
N GLY A 27 16.58 -34.67 -53.95
CA GLY A 27 16.59 -35.57 -52.80
C GLY A 27 15.70 -35.05 -51.67
N LYS A 28 14.66 -35.83 -51.32
CA LYS A 28 13.94 -35.72 -50.05
C LYS A 28 14.65 -36.59 -49.02
N SER A 29 15.43 -35.97 -48.14
CA SER A 29 15.60 -36.49 -46.79
C SER A 29 14.57 -35.76 -45.92
N GLU A 30 13.57 -36.49 -45.46
CA GLU A 30 12.61 -36.04 -44.45
C GLU A 30 13.37 -35.72 -43.16
N PRO A 31 13.34 -34.48 -42.65
CA PRO A 31 13.78 -34.23 -41.29
C PRO A 31 12.62 -34.56 -40.34
N LYS A 32 12.87 -35.57 -39.51
CA LYS A 32 12.38 -35.65 -38.14
C LYS A 32 12.35 -34.24 -37.52
N ALA A 33 11.20 -33.87 -36.96
CA ALA A 33 10.92 -32.59 -36.32
C ALA A 33 12.14 -31.99 -35.60
N PRO A 34 12.69 -30.86 -36.09
CA PRO A 34 13.50 -29.99 -35.28
C PRO A 34 12.58 -29.03 -34.52
N ALA A 35 12.87 -28.91 -33.23
CA ALA A 35 12.43 -27.89 -32.30
C ALA A 35 11.94 -26.60 -32.97
N GLU A 36 10.76 -26.14 -32.53
CA GLU A 36 10.30 -24.77 -32.69
C GLU A 36 11.38 -23.81 -32.18
N THR A 37 12.26 -23.41 -33.09
CA THR A 37 13.00 -22.16 -32.97
C THR A 37 11.99 -21.06 -33.23
N THR A 38 11.28 -20.68 -32.17
CA THR A 38 10.63 -19.38 -32.07
C THR A 38 11.76 -18.35 -32.04
N ALA A 39 12.10 -17.81 -33.22
CA ALA A 39 12.71 -16.50 -33.28
C ALA A 39 11.75 -15.53 -32.57
N PRO A 40 12.29 -14.60 -31.76
CA PRO A 40 11.53 -13.90 -30.74
C PRO A 40 10.38 -13.15 -31.40
N THR A 41 9.16 -13.48 -30.98
CA THR A 41 8.02 -12.59 -31.12
C THR A 41 8.48 -11.22 -30.64
N THR A 42 8.57 -10.28 -31.57
CA THR A 42 8.66 -8.84 -31.30
C THR A 42 7.86 -8.57 -30.03
N PRO A 43 8.46 -8.05 -28.95
CA PRO A 43 7.71 -7.84 -27.71
C PRO A 43 6.53 -6.97 -28.09
N THR A 44 5.34 -7.51 -27.82
CA THR A 44 4.06 -6.81 -27.85
C THR A 44 4.32 -5.38 -27.41
N ALA A 45 4.20 -4.44 -28.35
CA ALA A 45 4.33 -3.03 -28.07
C ALA A 45 3.40 -2.74 -26.89
N VAL A 46 3.98 -2.32 -25.77
CA VAL A 46 3.22 -1.86 -24.61
C VAL A 46 2.26 -0.80 -25.12
N ALA A 47 0.96 -1.04 -25.01
CA ALA A 47 -0.03 -0.01 -25.29
C ALA A 47 0.38 1.22 -24.47
N GLU A 48 0.63 2.34 -25.16
CA GLU A 48 1.07 3.56 -24.51
C GLU A 48 0.02 3.93 -23.48
N VAL A 49 0.39 3.85 -22.21
CA VAL A 49 -0.50 4.18 -21.11
C VAL A 49 -0.85 5.66 -21.25
N VAL A 50 -2.13 5.94 -21.51
CA VAL A 50 -2.63 7.32 -21.55
C VAL A 50 -2.77 7.81 -20.12
N TRP A 51 -1.97 8.81 -19.77
CA TRP A 51 -1.99 9.40 -18.44
C TRP A 51 -3.07 10.47 -18.31
N PRO A 52 -3.91 10.42 -17.26
CA PRO A 52 -4.91 11.44 -17.04
C PRO A 52 -4.25 12.74 -16.51
N PRO A 53 -4.75 13.92 -16.91
CA PRO A 53 -4.22 15.19 -16.42
C PRO A 53 -4.44 15.37 -14.91
N SER A 54 -5.41 14.65 -14.32
CA SER A 54 -5.66 14.60 -12.87
C SER A 54 -4.45 14.10 -12.07
N LEU A 55 -3.49 13.44 -12.71
CA LEU A 55 -2.29 12.92 -12.05
C LEU A 55 -1.01 13.72 -12.36
N ALA A 56 -1.05 14.70 -13.26
CA ALA A 56 0.12 15.53 -13.63
C ALA A 56 1.46 14.75 -13.64
N PRO A 57 1.60 13.67 -14.44
CA PRO A 57 2.80 12.83 -14.39
C PRO A 57 4.02 13.60 -14.90
N PHE A 58 5.18 13.29 -14.33
CA PHE A 58 6.45 13.85 -14.78
C PHE A 58 7.58 12.81 -14.81
N GLY A 59 8.50 13.02 -15.75
CA GLY A 59 9.59 12.09 -16.06
C GLY A 59 9.18 10.94 -17.00
N ASP A 60 10.18 10.13 -17.35
CA ASP A 60 10.05 9.08 -18.37
C ASP A 60 9.86 7.67 -17.78
N GLY A 61 9.71 7.57 -16.47
CA GLY A 61 9.53 6.32 -15.74
C GLY A 61 10.02 6.41 -14.30
N TYR A 62 9.54 5.50 -13.46
CA TYR A 62 9.91 5.37 -12.06
C TYR A 62 10.03 3.88 -11.68
N PRO A 63 11.08 3.45 -10.95
CA PRO A 63 12.18 4.28 -10.43
C PRO A 63 13.20 4.69 -11.50
N ASN A 64 13.29 3.94 -12.60
CA ASN A 64 14.17 4.25 -13.72
C ASN A 64 13.36 4.63 -14.95
N SER A 65 13.97 5.38 -15.87
CA SER A 65 13.38 5.69 -17.19
C SER A 65 12.94 4.41 -17.92
N GLY A 66 11.80 4.48 -18.61
CA GLY A 66 11.20 3.35 -19.32
C GLY A 66 10.35 2.41 -18.45
N ASN A 67 10.33 2.57 -17.11
CA ASN A 67 9.38 1.85 -16.27
C ASN A 67 7.96 2.41 -16.40
N PRO A 68 6.93 1.57 -16.20
CA PRO A 68 5.53 1.96 -16.46
C PRO A 68 4.98 2.99 -15.45
N CYS A 69 5.51 3.02 -14.23
CA CYS A 69 5.11 4.02 -13.23
C CYS A 69 5.80 5.37 -13.48
N LYS A 70 5.20 6.48 -13.03
CA LYS A 70 5.81 7.82 -13.07
C LYS A 70 5.51 8.57 -11.79
N ARG A 71 6.38 9.51 -11.41
CA ARG A 71 6.04 10.45 -10.34
C ARG A 71 4.90 11.35 -10.79
N VAL A 72 4.05 11.72 -9.85
CA VAL A 72 2.86 12.53 -10.09
C VAL A 72 2.98 13.85 -9.35
N GLY A 73 2.65 14.94 -10.03
CA GLY A 73 2.76 16.30 -9.51
C GLY A 73 1.53 16.73 -8.73
N GLU A 74 1.55 17.97 -8.25
CA GLU A 74 0.46 18.54 -7.46
C GLU A 74 -0.79 18.81 -8.30
N THR A 75 -1.89 18.15 -7.94
CA THR A 75 -3.23 18.37 -8.47
C THR A 75 -4.26 18.20 -7.35
N ALA A 76 -5.52 18.57 -7.60
CA ALA A 76 -6.60 18.31 -6.65
C ALA A 76 -6.72 16.83 -6.21
N ALA A 77 -6.30 15.88 -7.04
CA ALA A 77 -6.35 14.44 -6.74
C ALA A 77 -5.12 13.94 -5.96
N THR A 78 -3.96 14.58 -6.12
CA THR A 78 -2.67 14.11 -5.61
C THR A 78 -2.08 14.96 -4.48
N SER A 79 -2.50 16.23 -4.34
CA SER A 79 -1.97 17.17 -3.33
C SER A 79 -2.00 16.63 -1.90
N ASN A 80 -2.98 15.78 -1.56
CA ASN A 80 -3.11 15.23 -0.21
C ASN A 80 -2.06 14.15 0.12
N PHE A 81 -1.32 13.67 -0.88
CA PHE A 81 -0.35 12.58 -0.75
C PHE A 81 1.08 13.00 -1.12
N LEU A 82 1.26 14.28 -1.49
CA LEU A 82 2.58 14.82 -1.78
C LEU A 82 3.18 15.33 -0.47
N ASP A 83 4.12 14.55 0.05
CA ASP A 83 4.94 14.93 1.18
C ASP A 83 6.40 15.14 0.74
N ASP A 84 7.17 15.84 1.55
CA ASP A 84 8.58 16.16 1.31
C ASP A 84 9.54 15.03 1.71
N SER A 85 9.02 13.86 2.11
CA SER A 85 9.79 12.69 2.54
C SER A 85 9.68 11.48 1.60
N ALA A 86 8.72 11.50 0.67
CA ALA A 86 8.42 10.42 -0.26
C ALA A 86 8.18 10.93 -1.69
N ASP A 87 8.40 10.05 -2.65
CA ASP A 87 7.96 10.23 -4.03
C ASP A 87 6.53 9.69 -4.15
N LEU A 88 5.58 10.54 -4.56
CA LEU A 88 4.26 10.06 -4.96
C LEU A 88 4.34 9.56 -6.41
N VAL A 89 4.01 8.29 -6.60
CA VAL A 89 4.18 7.56 -7.86
C VAL A 89 2.85 7.00 -8.32
N GLY A 90 2.43 7.36 -9.53
CA GLY A 90 1.34 6.69 -10.22
C GLY A 90 1.84 5.44 -10.93
N CYS A 91 1.13 4.33 -10.78
CA CYS A 91 1.36 3.10 -11.51
C CYS A 91 0.09 2.71 -12.29
N PRO A 92 0.18 2.42 -13.60
CA PRO A 92 -0.98 2.02 -14.38
C PRO A 92 -1.59 0.71 -13.85
N GLY A 93 -2.92 0.65 -13.79
CA GLY A 93 -3.67 -0.49 -13.28
C GLY A 93 -4.00 -0.39 -11.79
N SER A 94 -4.50 -1.51 -11.26
CA SER A 94 -4.92 -1.66 -9.86
C SER A 94 -3.74 -1.92 -8.93
N ALA A 95 -3.99 -1.81 -7.61
CA ALA A 95 -2.99 -2.03 -6.58
C ALA A 95 -2.34 -3.43 -6.61
N THR A 96 -3.04 -4.41 -7.17
CA THR A 96 -2.56 -5.78 -7.39
C THR A 96 -1.71 -5.94 -8.65
N GLY A 97 -1.64 -4.92 -9.50
CA GLY A 97 -0.81 -4.90 -10.69
C GLY A 97 0.67 -5.01 -10.37
N VAL A 98 1.41 -5.71 -11.22
CA VAL A 98 2.85 -5.97 -11.07
C VAL A 98 3.68 -4.71 -10.86
N ALA A 99 3.29 -3.60 -11.49
CA ALA A 99 3.99 -2.32 -11.38
C ALA A 99 3.88 -1.70 -9.97
N ALA A 100 2.67 -1.60 -9.42
CA ALA A 100 2.45 -1.09 -8.08
C ALA A 100 3.02 -2.03 -7.01
N LYS A 101 2.77 -3.34 -7.16
CA LYS A 101 3.29 -4.38 -6.25
C LYS A 101 4.81 -4.37 -6.15
N GLY A 102 5.51 -4.15 -7.27
CA GLY A 102 6.98 -4.04 -7.28
C GLY A 102 7.51 -2.87 -6.47
N LEU A 103 6.79 -1.74 -6.41
CA LEU A 103 7.19 -0.60 -5.56
C LEU A 103 6.89 -0.85 -4.08
N VAL A 104 5.76 -1.47 -3.79
CA VAL A 104 5.38 -1.82 -2.41
C VAL A 104 6.37 -2.81 -1.83
N GLU A 105 6.61 -3.92 -2.52
CA GLU A 105 7.43 -5.02 -2.01
C GLU A 105 8.94 -4.74 -2.14
N GLY A 106 9.36 -4.06 -3.20
CA GLY A 106 10.77 -3.84 -3.51
C GLY A 106 11.37 -2.55 -2.92
N ARG A 107 10.53 -1.59 -2.53
CA ARG A 107 10.98 -0.25 -2.10
C ARG A 107 10.29 0.28 -0.85
N GLY A 108 9.45 -0.54 -0.20
CA GLY A 108 8.69 -0.11 0.98
C GLY A 108 7.63 0.94 0.65
N GLY A 109 7.15 0.95 -0.60
CA GLY A 109 6.06 1.85 -0.99
C GLY A 109 4.73 1.46 -0.35
N HIS A 110 3.82 2.42 -0.18
CA HIS A 110 2.47 2.18 0.32
C HIS A 110 1.43 2.73 -0.65
N VAL A 111 0.38 1.95 -0.91
CA VAL A 111 -0.73 2.38 -1.78
C VAL A 111 -1.57 3.40 -1.02
N VAL A 112 -1.72 4.59 -1.58
CA VAL A 112 -2.44 5.72 -0.96
C VAL A 112 -3.78 6.03 -1.61
N ALA A 113 -3.96 5.67 -2.89
CA ALA A 113 -5.22 5.84 -3.61
C ALA A 113 -5.26 5.03 -4.92
N GLU A 114 -6.46 4.88 -5.47
CA GLU A 114 -6.67 4.55 -6.88
C GLU A 114 -7.42 5.69 -7.56
N VAL A 115 -6.93 6.16 -8.72
CA VAL A 115 -7.48 7.30 -9.46
C VAL A 115 -7.39 7.01 -10.95
N ASP A 116 -8.53 7.07 -11.66
CA ASP A 116 -8.62 6.98 -13.12
C ASP A 116 -7.88 5.76 -13.74
N GLY A 117 -7.89 4.62 -13.03
CA GLY A 117 -7.21 3.39 -13.49
C GLY A 117 -5.71 3.35 -13.17
N PHE A 118 -5.22 4.21 -12.28
CA PHE A 118 -3.87 4.20 -11.75
C PHE A 118 -3.90 4.01 -10.24
N THR A 119 -2.90 3.29 -9.75
CA THR A 119 -2.61 3.17 -8.32
C THR A 119 -1.59 4.23 -7.95
N LEU A 120 -1.89 5.04 -6.94
CA LEU A 120 -0.94 5.94 -6.33
C LEU A 120 -0.20 5.22 -5.20
N VAL A 121 1.12 5.24 -5.26
CA VAL A 121 2.02 4.65 -4.29
C VAL A 121 2.95 5.74 -3.78
N SER A 122 2.98 5.98 -2.49
CA SER A 122 4.00 6.84 -1.87
C SER A 122 5.22 5.98 -1.53
N VAL A 123 6.38 6.37 -2.06
CA VAL A 123 7.64 5.61 -1.98
C VAL A 123 8.67 6.45 -1.23
N PRO A 124 9.16 6.03 -0.05
CA PRO A 124 10.11 6.81 0.75
C PRO A 124 11.39 7.18 -0.03
N ARG A 125 11.82 8.43 0.07
CA ARG A 125 13.07 8.89 -0.54
C ARG A 125 14.25 8.50 0.37
N GLY A 126 15.10 7.58 -0.11
CA GLY A 126 16.24 7.05 0.67
C GLY A 126 16.59 5.57 0.39
N GLY A 127 15.73 4.85 -0.34
CA GLY A 127 15.94 3.44 -0.66
C GLY A 127 15.66 2.49 0.51
N PRO A 128 15.68 1.16 0.29
CA PRO A 128 15.41 0.19 1.34
C PRO A 128 16.63 0.06 2.26
N ALA A 129 16.78 0.99 3.18
CA ALA A 129 17.84 0.97 4.19
C ALA A 129 17.36 1.61 5.50
N ALA A 130 16.24 1.13 6.03
CA ALA A 130 15.96 1.06 7.46
C ALA A 130 14.79 0.10 7.75
N ALA A 131 14.69 -1.01 7.01
CA ALA A 131 14.01 -2.19 7.54
C ALA A 131 14.99 -2.82 8.55
N GLY A 132 14.99 -2.30 9.77
CA GLY A 132 15.38 -3.13 10.90
C GLY A 132 14.47 -4.34 10.87
N THR A 133 15.04 -5.53 10.70
CA THR A 133 14.30 -6.78 10.93
C THR A 133 13.62 -6.65 12.29
N PRO A 134 12.29 -6.76 12.42
CA PRO A 134 11.70 -6.87 13.73
C PRO A 134 12.35 -8.08 14.42
N PRO A 135 12.87 -7.96 15.66
CA PRO A 135 13.30 -9.16 16.37
C PRO A 135 12.11 -10.13 16.41
N PRO A 136 12.33 -11.45 16.39
CA PRO A 136 11.24 -12.39 16.56
C PRO A 136 10.50 -12.00 17.84
N ALA A 137 9.22 -11.63 17.70
CA ALA A 137 8.32 -11.44 18.81
C ALA A 137 8.30 -12.74 19.61
N THR A 138 9.12 -12.80 20.65
CA THR A 138 8.89 -13.72 21.75
C THR A 138 7.48 -13.44 22.25
N PRO A 139 6.62 -14.45 22.44
CA PRO A 139 5.32 -14.23 23.04
C PRO A 139 5.54 -13.76 24.48
N SER A 140 5.58 -12.44 24.69
CA SER A 140 5.44 -11.87 26.02
C SER A 140 4.00 -12.14 26.43
N GLN A 141 3.85 -13.04 27.40
CA GLN A 141 2.57 -13.46 27.91
C GLN A 141 1.79 -12.23 28.37
N ALA A 142 0.67 -11.96 27.72
CA ALA A 142 -0.31 -10.99 28.16
C ALA A 142 -0.79 -11.36 29.57
N ALA A 143 -0.21 -10.71 30.58
CA ALA A 143 -0.83 -10.57 31.89
C ALA A 143 -2.15 -9.78 31.69
N PRO A 144 -3.18 -10.00 32.53
CA PRO A 144 -4.49 -9.41 32.28
C PRO A 144 -4.39 -7.88 32.41
N VAL A 145 -4.53 -7.18 31.29
CA VAL A 145 -4.60 -5.72 31.26
C VAL A 145 -5.94 -5.34 31.89
N ALA A 146 -5.92 -5.03 33.18
CA ALA A 146 -7.05 -4.43 33.88
C ALA A 146 -7.27 -3.03 33.29
N ALA A 147 -8.15 -2.96 32.30
CA ALA A 147 -8.51 -1.74 31.59
C ALA A 147 -9.06 -0.63 32.52
N ALA A 148 -8.99 0.59 31.98
CA ALA A 148 -9.36 1.90 32.49
C ALA A 148 -8.29 2.54 33.40
N ALA A 149 -8.14 3.85 33.55
CA ALA A 149 -8.83 4.98 32.97
C ALA A 149 -7.79 6.04 32.52
N ALA A 150 -8.10 6.83 31.48
CA ALA A 150 -7.50 8.15 31.31
C ALA A 150 -8.56 9.18 30.83
N THR A 151 -8.66 10.26 31.61
CA THR A 151 -9.40 11.53 31.38
C THR A 151 -8.84 12.30 30.16
N PRO A 152 -9.46 13.40 29.67
CA PRO A 152 -10.81 13.60 29.15
C PRO A 152 -10.85 13.44 27.60
N ALA A 153 -12.05 13.41 27.02
CA ALA A 153 -12.27 13.38 25.57
C ALA A 153 -11.76 14.63 24.80
N SER A 154 -11.31 15.65 25.53
CA SER A 154 -10.87 16.97 25.03
C SER A 154 -9.35 17.19 25.06
N GLY A 155 -8.56 16.14 25.27
CA GLY A 155 -7.09 16.20 25.27
C GLY A 155 -6.45 16.44 26.63
N GLY A 156 -5.12 16.47 26.68
CA GLY A 156 -4.33 16.71 27.89
C GLY A 156 -3.40 15.57 28.27
N ARG A 157 -2.89 15.61 29.50
CA ARG A 157 -1.89 14.63 29.96
C ARG A 157 -2.52 13.26 30.21
N ILE A 158 -2.00 12.25 29.52
CA ILE A 158 -2.27 10.85 29.80
C ILE A 158 -1.51 10.48 31.07
N ARG A 159 -2.22 9.87 32.03
CA ARG A 159 -1.66 9.34 33.26
C ARG A 159 -2.13 7.90 33.42
N PHE A 160 -1.19 7.00 33.66
CA PHE A 160 -1.52 5.61 33.95
C PHE A 160 -1.96 5.46 35.40
N ARG A 161 -2.74 4.40 35.67
CA ARG A 161 -3.04 4.01 37.05
C ARG A 161 -1.72 3.68 37.77
N PRO A 162 -1.63 3.87 39.10
CA PRO A 162 -0.46 3.43 39.85
C PRO A 162 -0.14 1.95 39.58
N GLY A 163 1.09 1.67 39.14
CA GLY A 163 1.54 0.31 38.80
C GLY A 163 1.14 -0.19 37.40
N ALA A 164 0.45 0.61 36.59
CA ALA A 164 0.16 0.28 35.19
C ALA A 164 1.21 0.89 34.25
N THR A 165 1.56 0.16 33.19
CA THR A 165 2.43 0.59 32.08
C THR A 165 1.63 1.13 30.89
N SER A 166 0.31 0.99 30.90
CA SER A 166 -0.55 1.42 29.81
C SER A 166 -1.84 2.12 30.26
N GLY A 167 -2.45 2.83 29.32
CA GLY A 167 -3.71 3.52 29.47
C GLY A 167 -4.38 3.77 28.13
N ALA A 168 -5.70 3.98 28.15
CA ALA A 168 -6.46 4.27 26.95
C ALA A 168 -7.29 5.55 27.11
N VAL A 169 -7.32 6.36 26.06
CA VAL A 169 -8.16 7.56 25.93
C VAL A 169 -9.02 7.43 24.68
N SER A 170 -10.28 7.89 24.76
CA SER A 170 -11.18 7.94 23.62
C SER A 170 -11.69 9.35 23.40
N GLY A 171 -11.95 9.69 22.14
CA GLY A 171 -12.41 11.02 21.75
C GLY A 171 -13.08 11.02 20.38
N THR A 172 -13.37 12.20 19.86
CA THR A 172 -13.87 12.40 18.50
C THR A 172 -13.32 13.71 17.97
N VAL A 173 -12.63 13.67 16.84
CA VAL A 173 -12.27 14.89 16.11
C VAL A 173 -13.38 15.22 15.10
N VAL A 174 -13.72 16.51 14.96
CA VAL A 174 -14.79 16.97 14.08
C VAL A 174 -14.28 18.13 13.25
N GLY A 175 -14.57 18.12 11.95
CA GLY A 175 -14.13 19.22 11.07
C GLY A 175 -12.62 19.43 11.12
N ASP A 176 -12.18 20.69 11.22
CA ASP A 176 -10.76 21.06 11.33
C ASP A 176 -10.20 20.93 12.77
N ASP A 177 -10.97 20.35 13.71
CA ASP A 177 -10.51 20.17 15.08
C ASP A 177 -9.37 19.14 15.17
N SER A 178 -8.47 19.38 16.12
CA SER A 178 -7.47 18.39 16.55
C SER A 178 -7.48 18.29 18.07
N VAL A 179 -7.08 17.13 18.58
CA VAL A 179 -6.93 16.89 20.03
C VAL A 179 -5.50 16.49 20.31
N THR A 180 -4.90 17.09 21.33
CA THR A 180 -3.52 16.82 21.70
C THR A 180 -3.45 16.14 23.06
N TYR A 181 -2.72 15.05 23.13
CA TYR A 181 -2.38 14.35 24.35
C TYR A 181 -0.88 14.47 24.63
N VAL A 182 -0.52 14.40 25.91
CA VAL A 182 0.88 14.39 26.35
C VAL A 182 1.12 13.18 27.24
N VAL A 183 2.17 12.43 26.97
CA VAL A 183 2.61 11.32 27.81
C VAL A 183 4.07 11.54 28.22
N GLY A 184 4.35 11.38 29.50
CA GLY A 184 5.72 11.48 30.00
C GLY A 184 6.41 10.13 29.88
N ALA A 185 7.59 10.10 29.27
CA ALA A 185 8.39 8.90 29.08
C ALA A 185 9.88 9.21 29.26
N GLN A 186 10.70 8.17 29.45
CA GLN A 186 12.13 8.28 29.71
C GLN A 186 12.94 7.65 28.57
N THR A 187 14.16 8.15 28.38
CA THR A 187 15.16 7.56 27.49
C THR A 187 15.35 6.09 27.83
N GLY A 188 15.38 5.25 26.81
CA GLY A 188 15.58 3.81 26.90
C GLY A 188 14.29 3.01 27.05
N GLN A 189 13.15 3.65 27.36
CA GLN A 189 11.83 3.03 27.36
C GLN A 189 11.32 2.81 25.94
N THR A 190 10.37 1.90 25.78
CA THR A 190 9.61 1.75 24.53
C THR A 190 8.25 2.43 24.68
N LEU A 191 7.92 3.36 23.79
CA LEU A 191 6.59 3.94 23.69
C LEU A 191 5.83 3.23 22.57
N ASN A 192 4.70 2.61 22.91
CA ASN A 192 3.75 2.07 21.95
C ASN A 192 2.44 2.89 21.96
N VAL A 193 1.94 3.25 20.78
CA VAL A 193 0.68 3.99 20.60
C VAL A 193 -0.13 3.33 19.48
N ILE A 194 -1.28 2.78 19.84
CA ILE A 194 -2.21 2.14 18.90
C ILE A 194 -3.49 2.96 18.83
N LYS A 195 -3.91 3.34 17.63
CA LYS A 195 -5.19 3.98 17.35
C LYS A 195 -6.20 2.96 16.81
N THR A 196 -7.40 2.96 17.35
CA THR A 196 -8.56 2.28 16.77
C THR A 196 -9.74 3.24 16.58
N GLY A 197 -10.75 2.83 15.82
CA GLY A 197 -11.95 3.62 15.56
C GLY A 197 -12.06 4.05 14.10
N SER A 198 -12.32 5.32 13.86
CA SER A 198 -12.53 5.85 12.51
C SER A 198 -11.24 5.81 11.68
N SER A 199 -11.36 5.41 10.42
CA SER A 199 -10.29 5.53 9.42
C SER A 199 -10.01 6.97 8.98
N ASN A 200 -10.86 7.93 9.37
CA ASN A 200 -10.63 9.36 9.12
C ASN A 200 -9.83 10.02 10.25
N ALA A 201 -9.69 9.38 11.41
CA ALA A 201 -8.86 9.87 12.50
C ALA A 201 -7.44 9.33 12.30
N TYR A 202 -6.45 10.21 12.36
CA TYR A 202 -5.03 9.91 12.29
C TYR A 202 -4.36 10.46 13.54
N PHE A 203 -3.17 9.98 13.87
CA PHE A 203 -2.36 10.57 14.93
C PHE A 203 -0.92 10.78 14.51
N ASN A 204 -0.29 11.81 15.04
CA ASN A 204 1.15 12.04 14.94
C ASN A 204 1.77 11.95 16.33
N VAL A 205 3.04 11.55 16.42
CA VAL A 205 3.83 11.54 17.66
C VAL A 205 5.01 12.48 17.50
N PHE A 206 5.23 13.37 18.46
CA PHE A 206 6.32 14.34 18.47
C PHE A 206 7.22 14.13 19.68
N ALA A 207 8.52 14.38 19.50
CA ALA A 207 9.52 14.28 20.55
C ALA A 207 9.33 15.37 21.63
N PRO A 208 10.00 15.25 22.79
CA PRO A 208 9.95 16.28 23.81
C PRO A 208 10.41 17.65 23.30
N GLY A 209 9.52 18.63 23.33
CA GLY A 209 9.79 20.00 22.90
C GLY A 209 9.30 20.36 21.50
N ASP A 210 9.10 19.36 20.65
CA ASP A 210 8.58 19.51 19.28
C ASP A 210 7.08 19.83 19.27
N LYS A 211 6.65 20.65 18.32
CA LYS A 211 5.29 21.18 18.24
C LYS A 211 4.60 20.80 16.93
N PRO A 212 3.34 20.33 16.99
CA PRO A 212 2.53 20.12 15.80
C PRO A 212 2.46 21.36 14.90
N GLY A 213 2.71 21.13 13.60
CA GLY A 213 2.69 22.18 12.58
C GLY A 213 3.91 23.12 12.57
N ARG A 214 4.94 22.84 13.39
CA ARG A 214 6.21 23.58 13.38
C ARG A 214 7.41 22.67 13.20
N ASP A 215 7.40 21.54 13.89
CA ASP A 215 8.51 20.60 13.96
C ASP A 215 8.11 19.26 13.32
N GLU A 216 9.11 18.42 13.03
CA GLU A 216 8.90 17.11 12.44
C GLU A 216 8.34 16.12 13.48
N ALA A 217 7.46 15.21 13.04
CA ALA A 217 6.92 14.18 13.89
C ALA A 217 7.79 12.91 13.83
N LEU A 218 7.97 12.25 14.97
CA LEU A 218 8.52 10.89 15.05
C LEU A 218 7.64 9.87 14.32
N PHE A 219 6.33 10.16 14.22
CA PHE A 219 5.37 9.31 13.55
C PHE A 219 4.27 10.15 12.90
N ILE A 220 3.88 9.77 11.69
CA ILE A 220 2.80 10.40 10.92
C ILE A 220 1.78 9.33 10.55
N GLY A 221 0.67 9.25 11.27
CA GLY A 221 -0.29 8.15 11.11
C GLY A 221 -1.05 8.18 9.79
N SER A 222 -1.14 9.32 9.11
CA SER A 222 -1.74 9.39 7.78
C SER A 222 -0.94 8.64 6.71
N THR A 223 0.35 8.40 6.93
CA THR A 223 1.25 7.69 6.01
C THR A 223 1.73 6.36 6.60
N SER A 224 1.90 6.29 7.92
CA SER A 224 2.51 5.16 8.61
C SER A 224 1.48 4.23 9.27
N GLY A 225 0.20 4.60 9.28
CA GLY A 225 -0.90 3.77 9.75
C GLY A 225 -1.31 4.06 11.20
N ASP A 226 -1.81 3.02 11.86
CA ASP A 226 -2.55 3.12 13.11
C ASP A 226 -1.78 2.61 14.34
N ASP A 227 -0.50 2.25 14.17
CA ASP A 227 0.37 1.68 15.21
C ASP A 227 1.75 2.34 15.13
N PHE A 228 2.23 2.80 16.29
CA PHE A 228 3.55 3.35 16.49
C PHE A 228 4.24 2.61 17.62
N GLU A 229 5.48 2.20 17.39
CA GLU A 229 6.37 1.66 18.41
C GLU A 229 7.77 2.24 18.20
N ALA A 230 8.34 2.84 19.24
CA ALA A 230 9.73 3.28 19.20
C ALA A 230 10.40 3.18 20.57
N ARG A 231 11.66 2.77 20.55
CA ARG A 231 12.56 2.96 21.69
C ARG A 231 12.99 4.43 21.74
N LEU A 232 12.84 5.04 22.90
CA LEU A 232 13.01 6.47 23.07
C LEU A 232 14.47 6.85 23.36
N ASP A 233 15.00 7.81 22.62
CA ASP A 233 16.34 8.34 22.86
C ASP A 233 16.35 9.52 23.84
N GLU A 234 15.18 10.10 24.12
CA GLU A 234 15.03 11.31 24.93
C GLU A 234 14.01 11.12 26.06
N SER A 235 14.25 11.80 27.19
CA SER A 235 13.32 11.81 28.32
C SER A 235 12.51 13.08 28.27
N GLY A 236 11.19 12.97 28.44
CA GLY A 236 10.34 14.14 28.52
C GLY A 236 8.89 13.87 28.12
N ASP A 237 8.23 14.95 27.73
CA ASP A 237 6.82 14.95 27.37
C ASP A 237 6.65 14.76 25.86
N TYR A 238 6.25 13.56 25.47
CA TYR A 238 5.90 13.24 24.10
C TYR A 238 4.49 13.73 23.80
N THR A 239 4.33 14.34 22.64
CA THR A 239 3.04 14.90 22.21
C THR A 239 2.39 14.01 21.17
N ILE A 240 1.15 13.58 21.42
CA ILE A 240 0.34 12.79 20.49
C ILE A 240 -0.81 13.66 19.98
N GLN A 241 -0.76 14.06 18.71
CA GLN A 241 -1.82 14.86 18.08
C GLN A 241 -2.76 13.95 17.29
N VAL A 242 -4.05 13.93 17.61
CA VAL A 242 -5.09 13.28 16.82
C VAL A 242 -5.81 14.31 15.96
N TYR A 243 -5.99 14.02 14.68
CA TYR A 243 -6.58 14.93 13.69
C TYR A 243 -7.27 14.15 12.57
N GLN A 244 -7.86 14.87 11.61
CA GLN A 244 -8.31 14.30 10.35
C GLN A 244 -7.84 15.12 9.16
N MET A 245 -7.74 14.49 7.99
CA MET A 245 -7.31 15.15 6.77
C MET A 245 -8.27 16.28 6.34
N ARG A 246 -7.74 17.29 5.67
CA ARG A 246 -8.50 18.49 5.24
C ARG A 246 -9.75 18.17 4.42
N ALA A 247 -9.73 17.09 3.64
CA ALA A 247 -10.87 16.66 2.85
C ALA A 247 -12.07 16.22 3.70
N SER A 248 -11.84 15.43 4.76
CA SER A 248 -12.89 15.03 5.71
C SER A 248 -13.28 16.19 6.63
N ALA A 249 -12.29 17.00 7.04
CA ALA A 249 -12.51 18.21 7.83
C ALA A 249 -13.51 19.18 7.20
N ARG A 250 -13.32 19.53 5.92
CA ARG A 250 -14.22 20.43 5.18
C ARG A 250 -15.66 19.92 5.08
N ARG A 251 -15.86 18.60 5.18
CA ARG A 251 -17.19 17.97 5.17
C ARG A 251 -17.80 17.85 6.57
N GLY A 252 -17.13 18.34 7.61
CA GLY A 252 -17.58 18.22 9.00
C GLY A 252 -17.64 16.78 9.49
N VAL A 253 -16.80 15.89 8.94
CA VAL A 253 -16.78 14.48 9.33
C VAL A 253 -16.47 14.39 10.83
N LYS A 254 -17.20 13.50 11.51
CA LYS A 254 -16.92 13.11 12.88
C LYS A 254 -16.10 11.83 12.85
N ALA A 255 -14.89 11.86 13.39
CA ALA A 255 -13.99 10.73 13.44
C ALA A 255 -13.75 10.32 14.89
N PRO A 256 -14.58 9.40 15.44
CA PRO A 256 -14.35 8.83 16.77
C PRO A 256 -13.07 7.99 16.77
N PHE A 257 -12.32 8.02 17.87
CA PHE A 257 -11.08 7.28 18.02
C PHE A 257 -10.89 6.79 19.46
N THR A 258 -10.03 5.77 19.60
CA THR A 258 -9.41 5.37 20.86
C THR A 258 -7.91 5.26 20.64
N LEU A 259 -7.12 5.87 21.51
CA LEU A 259 -5.67 5.65 21.60
C LEU A 259 -5.39 4.76 22.81
N THR A 260 -4.68 3.66 22.59
CA THR A 260 -4.02 2.88 23.63
C THR A 260 -2.56 3.30 23.65
N VAL A 261 -2.06 3.70 24.81
CA VAL A 261 -0.67 4.15 25.01
C VAL A 261 -0.03 3.28 26.06
N GLU A 262 1.16 2.75 25.76
CA GLU A 262 1.94 1.88 26.62
C GLU A 262 3.40 2.35 26.67
N ILE A 263 4.02 2.21 27.86
CA ILE A 263 5.41 2.52 28.11
C ILE A 263 6.05 1.38 28.90
N ASP A 264 7.06 0.75 28.32
CA ASP A 264 7.87 -0.32 28.92
C ASP A 264 9.29 0.14 29.28
#